data_AF-A0A2V2YP45-F1
#
_entry.id   AF-A0A2V2YP45-F1
#
_cell.length_a   1.000
_cell.length_b   1.000
_cell.length_c   1.000
_cell.angle_alpha   90.00
_cell.angle_beta   90.00
_cell.angle_gamma   90.00
#
_symmetry.space_group_name_H-M   'P 1'
#
loop_
_entity.id
_entity.type
_entity.pdbx_description
1 polymer ?
#
loop_
_entity_poly.entity_id
_entity_poly.type
_entity_poly.pdbx_seq_one_letter_code
_entity_poly.pdbx_strand_id
1 'polypeptide(L)' 'MDYNAFFKDVIDWIGQVNKMAMQHGMGNPSFWAWVTESTSALSQKYQDHRIAVKQMVMLIEWLEEVYEKGR' A
#
# COMPACT_ATOMS: atom_id res chain seq x y z
N MET A 1 11.38 7.97 -14.20
CA MET A 1 11.04 7.71 -12.79
C MET A 1 12.29 7.92 -11.95
N ASP A 2 12.18 8.65 -10.84
CA ASP A 2 13.22 8.72 -9.82
C ASP A 2 12.98 7.58 -8.81
N TYR A 3 13.88 6.59 -8.81
CA TYR A 3 13.74 5.39 -7.97
C TYR A 3 13.95 5.68 -6.48
N ASN A 4 14.83 6.62 -6.14
CA ASN A 4 15.09 6.97 -4.74
C ASN A 4 13.87 7.66 -4.13
N ALA A 5 13.28 8.60 -4.88
CA ALA A 5 12.04 9.25 -4.47
C ALA A 5 10.89 8.23 -4.34
N PHE A 6 10.78 7.32 -5.31
CA PHE A 6 9.75 6.28 -5.29
C PHE A 6 9.85 5.39 -4.05
N PHE A 7 11.01 4.79 -3.79
CA PHE A 7 11.15 3.88 -2.64
C PHE A 7 11.06 4.61 -1.30
N LYS A 8 11.41 5.90 -1.25
CA LYS A 8 11.12 6.72 -0.07
C LYS A 8 9.62 6.83 0.19
N ASP A 9 8.82 7.14 -0.83
CA ASP A 9 7.36 7.20 -0.67
C ASP A 9 6.75 5.84 -0.30
N VAL A 10 7.30 4.73 -0.83
CA VAL A 10 6.86 3.38 -0.46
C VAL A 10 7.10 3.11 1.03
N ILE A 11 8.28 3.46 1.55
CA ILE A 11 8.58 3.35 2.99
C ILE A 11 7.61 4.20 3.82
N ASP A 12 7.38 5.44 3.39
CA ASP A 12 6.46 6.34 4.09
C ASP A 12 5.00 5.81 4.04
N TRP A 13 4.60 5.17 2.94
CA TRP A 13 3.29 4.51 2.79
C TRP A 13 3.14 3.30 3.73
N ILE A 14 4.16 2.43 3.83
CA ILE A 14 4.16 1.31 4.79
C ILE A 14 3.96 1.82 6.22
N GLY A 15 4.59 2.95 6.58
CA GLY A 15 4.38 3.59 7.88
C GLY A 15 2.93 4.05 8.12
N GLN A 16 2.22 4.48 7.07
CA GLN A 16 0.81 4.87 7.16
C GLN A 16 -0.13 3.67 7.27
N VAL A 17 0.15 2.59 6.54
CA VAL A 17 -0.61 1.33 6.63
C VAL A 17 -0.67 0.85 8.08
N ASN A 18 0.46 0.85 8.79
CA ASN A 18 0.51 0.45 10.20
C ASN A 18 -0.43 1.29 11.07
N LYS A 19 -0.48 2.61 10.86
CA LYS A 19 -1.38 3.51 11.59
C LYS A 19 -2.84 3.21 11.27
N MET A 20 -3.18 3.01 9.99
CA MET A 20 -4.54 2.69 9.56
C MET A 20 -5.00 1.33 10.09
N ALA A 21 -4.13 0.33 10.07
CA ALA A 21 -4.40 -0.99 10.63
C ALA A 21 -4.65 -0.92 12.15
N MET A 22 -3.86 -0.11 12.90
CA MET A 22 -4.09 0.11 14.33
C MET A 22 -5.38 0.86 14.63
N GLN A 23 -5.78 1.82 13.79
CA GLN A 23 -6.96 2.66 14.01
C GLN A 23 -8.27 1.95 13.66
N HIS A 24 -8.31 1.26 12.52
CA HIS A 24 -9.55 0.70 11.97
C HIS A 24 -9.63 -0.83 12.07
N GLY A 25 -8.49 -1.51 12.20
CA GLY A 25 -8.37 -2.96 12.06
C GLY A 25 -8.46 -3.41 10.59
N MET A 26 -7.69 -4.44 10.23
CA MET A 26 -7.67 -4.98 8.87
C MET A 26 -8.98 -5.67 8.46
N GLY A 27 -9.88 -5.99 9.41
CA GLY A 27 -11.21 -6.52 9.10
C GLY A 27 -12.23 -5.46 8.66
N ASN A 28 -11.86 -4.18 8.69
CA ASN A 28 -12.74 -3.08 8.33
C ASN A 28 -12.65 -2.75 6.83
N PRO A 29 -13.76 -2.72 6.07
CA PRO A 29 -13.74 -2.35 4.65
C PRO A 29 -13.10 -0.99 4.36
N SER A 30 -13.20 -0.03 5.28
CA SER A 30 -12.59 1.29 5.14
C SER A 30 -11.05 1.24 5.10
N PHE A 31 -10.44 0.26 5.77
CA PHE A 31 -8.99 0.04 5.67
C PHE A 31 -8.60 -0.34 4.24
N TRP A 32 -9.32 -1.30 3.64
CA TRP A 32 -9.04 -1.77 2.29
C TRP A 32 -9.33 -0.74 1.21
N ALA A 33 -10.41 0.05 1.37
CA ALA A 33 -10.68 1.19 0.50
C ALA A 33 -9.50 2.18 0.50
N TRP A 34 -8.99 2.53 1.69
CA TRP A 34 -7.82 3.40 1.81
C TRP A 34 -6.55 2.78 1.19
N VAL A 35 -6.31 1.47 1.38
CA VAL A 35 -5.18 0.76 0.76
C VAL A 35 -5.27 0.86 -0.77
N THR A 36 -6.42 0.55 -1.37
CA THR A 36 -6.62 0.63 -2.82
C THR A 36 -6.45 2.06 -3.36
N GLU A 37 -7.04 3.05 -2.70
CA GLU A 37 -6.95 4.45 -3.14
C GLU A 37 -5.52 4.98 -3.06
N SER A 38 -4.83 4.74 -1.95
CA SER A 38 -3.48 5.24 -1.71
C SER A 38 -2.43 4.56 -2.58
N THR A 39 -2.55 3.26 -2.84
CA THR A 39 -1.67 2.54 -3.78
C THR A 39 -1.87 2.98 -5.23
N SER A 40 -3.11 3.26 -5.64
CA SER A 40 -3.42 3.82 -6.96
C SER A 40 -2.83 5.22 -7.11
N ALA A 41 -3.02 6.11 -6.13
CA ALA A 41 -2.47 7.46 -6.13
C ALA A 41 -0.93 7.46 -6.20
N LEU A 42 -0.27 6.55 -5.45
CA LEU A 42 1.19 6.43 -5.48
C LEU A 42 1.69 5.91 -6.84
N SER A 43 0.98 4.97 -7.46
CA SER A 43 1.31 4.49 -8.82
C SER A 43 1.18 5.62 -9.85
N GLN A 44 0.08 6.39 -9.79
CA GLN A 44 -0.17 7.51 -10.70
C GLN A 44 0.84 8.65 -10.53
N LYS A 45 1.30 8.94 -9.30
CA LYS A 45 2.37 9.91 -9.03
C LYS A 45 3.62 9.62 -9.86
N TYR A 46 3.91 8.35 -10.10
CA TYR A 46 5.02 7.88 -10.91
C TYR A 46 4.62 7.49 -12.33
N GLN A 47 3.54 8.08 -12.85
CA GLN A 47 3.03 7.88 -14.23
C GLN A 47 2.75 6.41 -14.56
N ASP A 48 2.22 5.66 -13.57
CA ASP A 48 1.94 4.23 -13.67
C ASP A 48 3.13 3.41 -14.19
N HIS A 49 4.35 3.86 -13.86
CA HIS A 49 5.57 3.16 -14.22
C HIS A 49 5.50 1.71 -13.72
N ARG A 50 5.87 0.76 -14.58
CA ARG A 50 5.65 -0.68 -14.35
C ARG A 50 6.19 -1.18 -13.00
N ILE A 51 7.33 -0.65 -12.55
CA ILE A 51 7.92 -1.00 -11.25
C ILE A 51 7.05 -0.47 -10.09
N ALA A 52 6.49 0.73 -10.20
CA ALA A 52 5.64 1.30 -9.16
C ALA A 52 4.36 0.46 -9.00
N VAL A 53 3.68 0.16 -10.10
CA VAL A 53 2.48 -0.70 -10.08
C VAL A 53 2.78 -2.06 -9.48
N LYS A 54 3.85 -2.72 -9.94
CA LYS A 54 4.25 -4.05 -9.43
C LYS A 54 4.57 -4.03 -7.93
N GLN A 55 5.30 -3.02 -7.49
CA GLN A 55 5.66 -2.88 -6.09
C GLN A 55 4.43 -2.66 -5.21
N MET A 56 3.47 -1.85 -5.65
CA MET A 56 2.25 -1.62 -4.87
C MET A 56 1.34 -2.85 -4.84
N VAL A 57 1.20 -3.57 -5.96
CA VAL A 57 0.44 -4.84 -6.00
C VAL A 57 1.03 -5.86 -5.03
N MET A 58 2.36 -6.06 -5.04
CA MET A 58 3.02 -6.99 -4.12
C MET A 58 2.75 -6.63 -2.64
N LEU A 59 2.72 -5.34 -2.31
CA LEU A 59 2.43 -4.90 -0.93
C LEU A 59 0.96 -5.13 -0.54
N ILE A 60 0.02 -5.01 -1.46
CA ILE A 60 -1.39 -5.35 -1.22
C ILE A 60 -1.53 -6.85 -0.98
N GLU A 61 -0.95 -7.68 -1.84
CA GLU A 61 -0.96 -9.15 -1.70
C GLU A 61 -0.38 -9.56 -0.34
N TRP A 62 0.74 -8.94 0.07
CA TRP A 62 1.32 -9.18 1.39
C TRP A 62 0.37 -8.80 2.54
N LEU A 63 -0.37 -7.69 2.44
CA LEU A 63 -1.36 -7.31 3.46
C LEU A 63 -2.51 -8.32 3.53
N GLU A 64 -2.98 -8.81 2.39
CA GLU A 64 -4.03 -9.84 2.32
C GLU A 64 -3.56 -11.12 3.00
N GLU A 65 -2.34 -11.59 2.72
CA GLU A 65 -1.76 -12.74 3.39
C GLU A 65 -1.66 -12.57 4.92
N VAL A 66 -1.27 -11.37 5.39
CA VAL A 66 -1.19 -11.07 6.82
C VAL A 66 -2.57 -11.14 7.46
N TYR A 67 -3.58 -10.57 6.82
CA TYR A 67 -4.96 -10.59 7.30
C TYR A 67 -5.53 -12.02 7.34
N GLU A 68 -5.28 -12.81 6.30
CA GLU A 68 -5.74 -14.20 6.21
C GLU A 68 -5.08 -15.11 7.26
N LYS A 69 -3.77 -14.99 7.48
CA LYS A 69 -3.05 -15.78 8.50
C LYS A 69 -3.44 -15.41 9.93
N GLY A 70 -3.94 -14.19 10.14
CA GLY A 70 -4.40 -13.70 11.44
C GLY A 70 -5.82 -14.14 11.82
N ARG A 71 -6.53 -14.84 10.92
CA ARG A 71 -7.91 -15.30 11.09
C ARG A 71 -7.97 -16.82 11.30
#